data_AF-A0A1M5YG81-F1
#
_entry.id   AF-A0A1M5YG81-F1
#
_cell.length_a   1.000
_cell.length_b   1.000
_cell.length_c   1.000
_cell.angle_alpha   90.00
_cell.angle_beta   90.00
_cell.angle_gamma   90.00
#
_symmetry.space_group_name_H-M   'P 1'
#
loop_
_entity.id
_entity.type
_entity.pdbx_description
1 polymer ?
#
loop_
_entity_poly.entity_id
_entity_poly.type
_entity_poly.pdbx_seq_one_letter_code
_entity_poly.pdbx_strand_id
1 'polypeptide(L)'
;MVIGEAADGSETIKLCSELKPDIVLMDVNLGDMDGIVATSRIVANDPETIVLGLSMFQDEEVAQAMQQAGATAFLTKGVPSAHLLSAIHNVMAINGMAPDKKRVFDNQLLLVLSKL
;
A
#
# COMPACT_ATOMS: atom_id res chain seq x y z
N MET A 1 -3.62 12.42 4.79
CA MET A 1 -2.66 12.44 5.92
C MET A 1 -2.24 11.03 6.24
N VAL A 2 -0.99 10.83 6.65
CA VAL A 2 -0.50 9.53 7.15
C VAL A 2 -1.15 9.26 8.51
N ILE A 3 -1.69 8.05 8.69
CA ILE A 3 -2.37 7.65 9.93
C ILE A 3 -1.61 6.61 10.75
N GLY A 4 -0.55 6.07 10.18
CA GLY A 4 0.34 5.16 10.87
C GLY A 4 1.59 4.91 10.04
N GLU A 5 2.63 4.44 10.72
CA GLU A 5 3.85 3.97 10.11
C GLU A 5 4.16 2.59 10.67
N ALA A 6 4.54 1.66 9.80
CA ALA A 6 4.95 0.32 10.19
C ALA A 6 6.42 0.07 9.79
N ALA A 7 7.17 -0.57 10.67
CA ALA A 7 8.56 -0.95 10.45
C ALA A 7 8.70 -2.33 9.79
N ASP A 8 7.69 -3.19 9.88
CA ASP A 8 7.69 -4.52 9.28
C ASP A 8 6.29 -5.01 8.85
N GLY A 9 6.24 -6.17 8.18
CA GLY A 9 4.99 -6.73 7.66
C GLY A 9 4.01 -7.17 8.75
N SER A 10 4.50 -7.63 9.91
CA SER A 10 3.63 -8.02 11.03
C SER A 10 2.94 -6.81 11.63
N GLU A 11 3.70 -5.75 11.87
CA GLU A 11 3.17 -4.47 12.36
C GLU A 11 2.20 -3.87 11.34
N THR A 12 2.51 -3.96 10.05
CA THR A 12 1.62 -3.48 8.99
C THR A 12 0.27 -4.18 9.04
N ILE A 13 0.25 -5.52 9.11
CA ILE A 13 -1.01 -6.29 9.19
C ILE A 13 -1.81 -5.87 10.43
N LYS A 14 -1.14 -5.71 11.57
CA LYS A 14 -1.77 -5.28 12.82
C LYS A 14 -2.39 -3.90 12.67
N LEU A 15 -1.64 -2.91 12.17
CA LEU A 15 -2.14 -1.54 11.97
C LEU A 15 -3.26 -1.48 10.94
N CYS A 16 -3.22 -2.30 9.88
CA CYS A 16 -4.34 -2.40 8.94
C CYS A 16 -5.62 -2.86 9.63
N SER A 17 -5.52 -3.82 10.57
CA SER A 17 -6.69 -4.29 11.32
C SER A 17 -7.26 -3.24 12.27
N GLU A 18 -6.39 -2.42 12.89
CA GLU A 18 -6.75 -1.42 13.91
C GLU A 18 -7.22 -0.10 13.30
N LEU A 19 -6.51 0.39 12.28
CA LEU A 19 -6.70 1.72 11.71
C LEU A 19 -7.59 1.72 10.47
N LYS A 20 -7.81 0.55 9.86
CA LYS A 20 -8.61 0.35 8.65
C LYS A 20 -8.25 1.38 7.55
N PRO A 21 -6.96 1.44 7.14
CA PRO A 21 -6.52 2.40 6.15
C PRO A 21 -7.20 2.13 4.81
N ASP A 22 -7.55 3.18 4.07
CA ASP A 22 -8.02 3.01 2.71
C ASP A 22 -6.87 2.60 1.77
N ILE A 23 -5.65 3.07 2.04
CA ILE A 23 -4.44 2.79 1.25
C ILE A 23 -3.26 2.40 2.14
N VAL A 24 -2.54 1.36 1.70
CA VAL A 24 -1.24 0.95 2.23
C VAL A 24 -0.17 1.16 1.16
N LEU A 25 0.87 1.92 1.49
CA LEU A 25 2.11 1.95 0.70
C LEU A 25 3.04 0.87 1.25
N MET A 26 3.07 -0.28 0.58
CA MET A 26 3.80 -1.46 1.01
C MET A 26 5.17 -1.54 0.35
N ASP A 27 6.21 -1.60 1.16
CA ASP A 27 7.54 -1.96 0.70
C ASP A 27 7.63 -3.45 0.39
N VAL A 28 8.21 -3.84 -0.76
CA VAL A 28 8.46 -5.26 -1.03
C VAL A 28 9.49 -5.84 -0.07
N ASN A 29 10.56 -5.08 0.19
CA ASN A 29 11.73 -5.57 0.95
C ASN A 29 11.59 -5.25 2.46
N LEU A 30 10.42 -5.57 3.01
CA LEU A 30 10.02 -5.14 4.35
C LEU A 30 10.54 -6.05 5.47
N GLY A 31 11.76 -5.80 5.95
CA GLY A 31 12.29 -6.48 7.14
C GLY A 31 12.25 -8.03 7.04
N ASP A 32 11.86 -8.71 8.12
CA ASP A 32 11.83 -10.18 8.19
C ASP A 32 10.60 -10.81 7.51
N MET A 33 9.52 -10.05 7.30
CA MET A 33 8.29 -10.52 6.65
C MET A 33 8.13 -9.88 5.28
N ASP A 34 8.22 -10.70 4.24
CA ASP A 34 8.07 -10.28 2.84
C ASP A 34 6.79 -9.45 2.63
N GLY A 35 6.94 -8.27 2.02
CA GLY A 35 5.84 -7.36 1.72
C GLY A 35 4.76 -7.98 0.83
N ILE A 36 5.11 -8.97 -0.01
CA ILE A 36 4.19 -9.77 -0.83
C ILE A 36 3.27 -10.60 0.07
N VAL A 37 3.84 -11.25 1.10
CA VAL A 37 3.07 -12.05 2.08
C VAL A 37 2.17 -11.14 2.91
N ALA A 38 2.68 -10.00 3.35
CA ALA A 38 1.88 -9.01 4.08
C ALA A 38 0.71 -8.50 3.24
N THR A 39 0.96 -8.17 1.97
CA THR A 39 -0.06 -7.75 1.00
C THR A 39 -1.17 -8.79 0.88
N SER A 40 -0.81 -10.05 0.63
CA SER A 40 -1.79 -11.15 0.49
C SER A 40 -2.68 -11.29 1.72
N ARG A 41 -2.10 -11.16 2.93
CA ARG A 41 -2.87 -11.23 4.18
C ARG A 41 -3.78 -10.03 4.39
N ILE A 42 -3.31 -8.82 4.07
CA ILE A 42 -4.11 -7.59 4.19
C ILE A 42 -5.32 -7.68 3.26
N VAL A 43 -5.11 -7.97 1.98
CA VAL A 43 -6.19 -8.05 0.98
C VAL A 43 -7.17 -9.18 1.29
N ALA A 44 -6.70 -10.32 1.78
CA ALA A 44 -7.58 -11.42 2.18
C ALA A 44 -8.48 -11.07 3.38
N ASN A 45 -7.97 -10.27 4.33
CA ASN A 45 -8.70 -9.87 5.53
C ASN A 45 -9.59 -8.63 5.30
N ASP A 46 -9.19 -7.75 4.39
CA ASP A 46 -9.88 -6.50 4.09
C ASP A 46 -9.74 -6.15 2.59
N PRO A 47 -10.63 -6.67 1.73
CA PRO A 47 -10.57 -6.44 0.29
C PRO A 47 -10.80 -4.98 -0.13
N GLU A 48 -11.31 -4.13 0.77
CA GLU A 48 -11.48 -2.69 0.51
C GLU A 48 -10.16 -1.91 0.67
N THR A 49 -9.17 -2.47 1.39
CA THR A 49 -7.86 -1.86 1.55
C THR A 49 -7.07 -1.97 0.25
N ILE A 50 -6.69 -0.83 -0.32
CA ILE A 50 -5.87 -0.76 -1.54
C ILE A 50 -4.39 -0.86 -1.13
N VAL A 51 -3.66 -1.82 -1.71
CA VAL A 51 -2.22 -1.94 -1.49
C VAL A 51 -1.45 -1.50 -2.72
N LEU A 52 -0.50 -0.58 -2.54
CA LEU A 52 0.45 -0.14 -3.56
C LEU A 52 1.85 -0.63 -3.19
N GLY A 53 2.44 -1.47 -4.03
CA GLY A 53 3.79 -1.98 -3.83
C GLY A 53 4.88 -0.96 -4.19
N LEU A 54 5.97 -0.94 -3.41
CA LEU A 54 7.14 -0.09 -3.60
C LEU A 54 8.40 -0.95 -3.65
N SER A 55 9.23 -0.79 -4.69
CA SER A 55 10.52 -1.48 -4.81
C SER A 55 11.64 -0.56 -5.30
N MET A 56 12.87 -0.76 -4.82
CA MET A 56 14.06 -0.05 -5.32
C MET A 56 14.37 -0.40 -6.78
N PHE A 57 14.01 -1.62 -7.21
CA PHE A 57 14.30 -2.13 -8.55
C PHE A 57 13.00 -2.41 -9.30
N GLN A 58 13.03 -2.16 -10.60
CA GLN A 58 12.01 -2.64 -11.53
C GLN A 58 12.32 -4.09 -11.87
N ASP A 59 11.92 -4.97 -10.98
CA ASP A 59 11.97 -6.41 -11.18
C ASP A 59 10.56 -6.89 -11.57
N GLU A 60 10.46 -7.45 -12.78
CA GLU A 60 9.18 -7.89 -13.34
C GLU A 60 8.60 -9.08 -12.57
N GLU A 61 9.43 -9.99 -12.05
CA GLU A 61 8.98 -11.13 -11.26
C GLU A 61 8.38 -10.65 -9.93
N VAL A 62 9.04 -9.68 -9.29
CA VAL A 62 8.54 -9.04 -8.06
C VAL A 62 7.23 -8.30 -8.31
N ALA A 63 7.13 -7.55 -9.40
CA ALA A 63 5.91 -6.84 -9.76
C ALA A 63 4.74 -7.82 -10.00
N GLN A 64 4.99 -8.93 -10.70
CA GLN A 64 4.00 -9.99 -10.90
C GLN A 64 3.59 -10.65 -9.59
N ALA A 65 4.55 -10.94 -8.69
CA ALA A 65 4.25 -11.54 -7.39
C ALA A 65 3.41 -10.61 -6.50
N MET A 66 3.70 -9.30 -6.50
CA MET A 66 2.87 -8.31 -5.81
C MET A 66 1.45 -8.22 -6.38
N GLN A 67 1.31 -8.26 -7.71
CA GLN A 67 0.00 -8.28 -8.35
C GLN A 67 -0.78 -9.55 -7.98
N GLN A 68 -0.14 -10.72 -7.98
CA GLN A 68 -0.74 -11.99 -7.57
C GLN A 68 -1.16 -11.99 -6.09
N ALA A 69 -0.42 -11.29 -5.23
CA ALA A 69 -0.78 -11.08 -3.84
C ALA A 69 -1.96 -10.11 -3.64
N GLY A 70 -2.41 -9.42 -4.69
CA GLY A 70 -3.55 -8.51 -4.65
C GLY A 70 -3.19 -7.03 -4.60
N ALA A 71 -1.93 -6.65 -4.81
CA ALA A 71 -1.57 -5.24 -4.94
C ALA A 71 -2.24 -4.62 -6.17
N THR A 72 -2.78 -3.42 -6.02
CA THR A 72 -3.48 -2.70 -7.09
C THR A 72 -2.52 -2.02 -8.05
N ALA A 73 -1.36 -1.59 -7.56
CA ALA A 73 -0.29 -1.06 -8.39
C ALA A 73 1.08 -1.33 -7.78
N PHE A 74 2.12 -1.16 -8.59
CA PHE A 74 3.51 -1.32 -8.22
C PHE A 74 4.32 -0.13 -8.72
N LEU A 75 5.12 0.48 -7.85
CA LEU A 75 5.88 1.69 -8.12
C LEU A 75 7.35 1.50 -7.74
N THR A 76 8.22 2.18 -8.47
CA THR A 76 9.65 2.25 -8.12
C THR A 76 9.84 3.26 -6.98
N LYS A 77 10.64 2.92 -5.97
CA LYS A 77 11.10 3.84 -4.94
C LYS A 77 11.99 4.93 -5.56
N GLY A 78 11.98 6.10 -4.95
CA GLY A 78 12.76 7.26 -5.43
C GLY A 78 12.12 7.98 -6.63
N VAL A 79 10.91 7.60 -7.06
CA VAL A 79 10.15 8.45 -7.98
C VAL A 79 9.85 9.80 -7.31
N PRO A 80 9.76 10.89 -8.09
CA PRO A 80 9.35 12.18 -7.57
C PRO A 80 8.03 12.07 -6.79
N SER A 81 7.92 12.78 -5.67
CA SER A 81 6.71 12.74 -4.83
C SER A 81 5.43 13.08 -5.61
N ALA A 82 5.53 13.93 -6.64
CA ALA A 82 4.42 14.23 -7.55
C ALA A 82 3.93 13.00 -8.33
N HIS A 83 4.82 12.10 -8.72
CA HIS A 83 4.44 10.85 -9.40
C HIS A 83 3.78 9.87 -8.44
N LEU A 84 4.29 9.74 -7.20
CA LEU A 84 3.67 8.91 -6.17
C LEU A 84 2.24 9.40 -5.85
N LEU A 85 2.07 10.71 -5.67
CA LEU A 85 0.76 11.32 -5.45
C LEU A 85 -0.18 11.11 -6.63
N SER A 86 0.31 11.25 -7.86
CA SER A 86 -0.47 10.97 -9.07
C SER A 86 -0.93 9.51 -9.13
N ALA A 87 -0.05 8.56 -8.82
CA ALA A 87 -0.40 7.14 -8.78
C ALA A 87 -1.48 6.84 -7.73
N ILE A 88 -1.34 7.41 -6.53
CA ILE A 88 -2.34 7.30 -5.46
C ILE A 88 -3.70 7.84 -5.95
N HIS A 89 -3.74 9.05 -6.50
CA HIS A 89 -4.99 9.65 -6.99
C HIS A 89 -5.63 8.85 -8.12
N ASN A 90 -4.83 8.31 -9.05
CA ASN A 90 -5.33 7.50 -10.15
C ASN A 90 -5.98 6.21 -9.63
N VAL A 91 -5.35 5.53 -8.68
CA VAL A 91 -5.88 4.31 -8.09
C VAL A 91 -7.17 4.59 -7.31
N MET A 92 -7.23 5.68 -6.56
CA MET A 92 -8.47 6.12 -5.89
C MET A 92 -9.61 6.34 -6.91
N ALA A 93 -9.33 7.04 -8.01
CA ALA A 93 -10.33 7.31 -9.04
C ALA A 93 -10.87 6.03 -9.71
N ILE A 94 -9.98 5.08 -10.03
CA ILE A 94 -10.36 3.80 -10.67
C ILE A 94 -11.24 2.94 -9.75
N ASN A 95 -10.96 2.93 -8.45
CA ASN A 95 -11.72 2.14 -7.48
C ASN A 95 -13.06 2.78 -7.08
N GLY A 96 -13.50 3.84 -7.78
CA GLY A 96 -14.78 4.50 -7.50
C GLY A 96 -14.81 5.23 -6.15
N MET A 97 -13.63 5.48 -5.55
CA MET A 97 -13.45 6.34 -4.39
C MET A 97 -13.51 7.80 -4.87
N ALA A 98 -14.71 8.25 -5.22
CA ALA A 98 -14.94 9.67 -5.46
C ALA A 98 -14.81 10.45 -4.14
N PRO A 99 -14.36 11.71 -4.17
CA PRO A 99 -14.22 12.59 -2.99
C PRO A 99 -15.51 12.88 -2.18
N ASP A 100 -16.64 12.21 -2.48
CA ASP A 100 -17.98 12.59 -2.02
C ASP A 100 -18.85 11.42 -1.51
N LYS A 101 -18.29 10.23 -1.24
CA LYS A 101 -19.04 9.12 -0.63
C LYS A 101 -18.71 8.95 0.85
N LYS A 102 -19.44 9.64 1.74
CA LYS A 102 -19.75 9.26 3.16
C LYS A 102 -18.67 8.60 4.05
N ARG A 103 -17.39 8.72 3.70
CA ARG A 103 -16.21 8.59 4.54
C ARG A 103 -15.49 9.92 4.32
N VAL A 104 -15.63 10.83 5.27
CA VAL A 104 -14.75 12.00 5.32
C VAL A 104 -13.33 11.45 5.38
N PHE A 105 -12.44 11.99 4.54
CA PHE A 105 -11.09 11.51 4.24
C PHE A 105 -10.12 11.65 5.42
N ASP A 106 -10.49 11.13 6.59
CA ASP A 106 -9.77 11.32 7.84
C ASP A 106 -8.63 10.28 8.02
N ASN A 107 -8.65 9.14 7.30
CA ASN A 107 -7.75 7.99 7.51
C ASN A 107 -6.94 7.53 6.27
N GLN A 108 -6.12 8.42 5.67
CA GLN A 108 -5.77 8.27 4.24
C GLN A 108 -4.60 7.34 3.88
N LEU A 109 -3.64 7.06 4.76
CA LEU A 109 -2.41 6.39 4.33
C LEU A 109 -1.69 5.70 5.49
N LEU A 110 -1.52 4.38 5.41
CA LEU A 110 -0.53 3.66 6.22
C LEU A 110 0.76 3.56 5.40
N LEU A 111 1.84 4.15 5.91
CA LEU A 111 3.15 4.14 5.26
C LEU A 111 4.00 3.02 5.85
N VAL A 112 4.58 2.19 5.00
CA VAL A 112 5.39 1.05 5.44
C VAL A 112 6.83 1.27 4.99
N LEU A 113 7.73 1.44 5.96
CA LEU A 113 9.08 1.96 5.72
C LEU A 113 10.15 0.88 5.98
N SER A 114 10.95 0.52 4.97
CA SER A 114 12.21 -0.23 5.20
C SER A 114 13.47 0.65 5.34
N LYS A 115 13.28 1.96 5.57
CA LYS A 115 14.21 3.09 5.34
C LYS A 115 14.13 3.57 3.88
N LEU A 116 13.70 4.83 3.71
CA LEU A 116 13.74 5.56 2.44
C LEU A 116 15.17 5.97 2.08
#